data_AF-A0A396HR40-F1
#
_entry.id   AF-A0A396HR40-F1
#
_cell.length_a   1.000
_cell.length_b   1.000
_cell.length_c   1.000
_cell.angle_alpha   90.00
_cell.angle_beta   90.00
_cell.angle_gamma   90.00
#
_symmetry.space_group_name_H-M   'P 1'
#
loop_
_entity.id
_entity.type
_entity.pdbx_description
1 polymer ?
#
loop_
_entity_poly.entity_id
_entity_poly.type
_entity_poly.pdbx_seq_one_letter_code
_entity_poly.pdbx_strand_id
1 'polypeptide(L)'
;MSKVEASEALVEAKVPLLKNNIDEHENEVLGRRVWNESKKLWHIAGPAIFNRVSNYSMLVITQVFAGHLGDMELAATSIAMNLILGLDLGIMK
;
A
#
# COMPACT_ATOMS: atom_id res chain seq x y z
N MET A 1 48.46 -16.04 30.03
CA MET A 1 47.64 -17.15 29.50
C MET A 1 46.14 -17.00 29.78
N SER A 2 45.69 -16.25 30.80
CA SER A 2 44.26 -16.13 31.16
C SER A 2 43.43 -15.12 30.34
N LYS A 3 44.05 -14.14 29.66
CA LYS A 3 43.32 -13.08 28.93
C LYS A 3 42.87 -13.48 27.52
N VAL A 4 43.49 -14.52 26.94
CA VAL A 4 43.20 -15.03 25.59
C VAL A 4 41.97 -15.95 25.64
N GLU A 5 41.91 -16.84 26.63
CA GLU A 5 40.79 -17.76 26.88
C GLU A 5 39.47 -17.02 27.19
N ALA A 6 39.56 -15.96 27.99
CA ALA A 6 38.41 -15.09 28.26
C ALA A 6 37.95 -14.32 27.01
N SER A 7 38.86 -14.02 26.07
CA SER A 7 38.51 -13.37 24.81
C SER A 7 37.84 -14.35 23.84
N GLU A 8 38.28 -15.62 23.82
CA GLU A 8 37.67 -16.68 23.01
C GLU A 8 36.25 -17.02 23.49
N ALA A 9 36.04 -17.13 24.81
CA ALA A 9 34.72 -17.39 25.38
C ALA A 9 33.72 -16.25 25.12
N LEU A 10 34.17 -14.99 25.09
CA LEU A 10 33.32 -13.86 24.71
C LEU A 10 33.05 -13.78 23.21
N VAL A 11 33.96 -14.31 22.38
CA VAL A 11 33.75 -14.46 20.93
C VAL A 11 32.76 -15.58 20.65
N GLU A 12 32.83 -16.70 21.37
CA GLU A 12 31.92 -17.84 21.26
C GLU A 12 30.50 -17.53 21.78
N ALA A 13 30.39 -16.81 22.90
CA ALA A 13 29.10 -16.34 23.44
C ALA A 13 28.39 -15.31 22.53
N LYS A 14 29.10 -14.74 21.56
CA LYS A 14 28.54 -13.79 20.57
C LYS A 14 28.05 -14.48 19.30
N VAL A 15 28.34 -15.76 19.12
CA VAL A 15 27.74 -16.56 18.04
C VAL A 15 26.35 -17.00 18.51
N PRO A 16 25.28 -16.90 17.69
CA PRO A 16 23.94 -17.14 18.20
C PRO A 16 23.66 -18.65 18.37
N LEU A 17 23.53 -19.14 19.61
CA LEU A 17 23.37 -20.57 19.91
C LEU A 17 21.94 -21.13 19.65
N LEU A 18 20.95 -20.30 19.30
CA LEU A 18 19.54 -20.72 19.09
C LEU A 18 18.79 -19.93 17.99
N LYS A 19 19.47 -19.36 16.98
CA LYS A 19 18.91 -18.24 16.18
C LYS A 19 18.43 -18.57 14.77
N ASN A 20 18.64 -19.76 14.22
CA ASN A 20 18.35 -19.97 12.79
C ASN A 20 17.05 -20.75 12.55
N ASN A 21 16.88 -21.93 13.16
CA ASN A 21 15.72 -22.79 12.88
C ASN A 21 14.41 -22.30 13.55
N ILE A 22 14.50 -21.70 14.74
CA ILE A 22 13.34 -21.20 15.48
C ILE A 22 12.83 -19.90 14.82
N ASP A 23 13.75 -19.00 14.48
CA ASP A 23 13.42 -17.75 13.80
C ASP A 23 12.86 -18.01 12.39
N GLU A 24 13.38 -18.98 11.63
CA GLU A 24 12.81 -19.35 10.32
C GLU A 24 11.39 -19.90 10.45
N HIS A 25 11.14 -20.81 11.40
CA HIS A 25 9.81 -21.38 11.61
C HIS A 25 8.80 -20.33 12.08
N GLU A 26 9.20 -19.42 12.97
CA GLU A 26 8.35 -18.29 13.38
C GLU A 26 8.05 -17.36 12.20
N ASN A 27 9.05 -17.04 11.37
CA ASN A 27 8.85 -16.20 10.18
C ASN A 27 7.91 -16.86 9.15
N GLU A 28 8.00 -18.19 8.94
CA GLU A 28 7.09 -18.90 8.04
C GLU A 28 5.65 -18.86 8.56
N VAL A 29 5.46 -19.07 9.86
CA VAL A 29 4.13 -19.01 10.52
C VAL A 29 3.57 -17.59 10.45
N LEU A 30 4.38 -16.57 10.70
CA LEU A 30 3.98 -15.16 10.60
C LEU A 30 3.62 -14.78 9.16
N GLY A 31 4.47 -15.15 8.19
CA GLY A 31 4.23 -14.91 6.77
C GLY A 31 2.92 -15.53 6.28
N ARG A 32 2.64 -16.77 6.70
CA ARG A 32 1.38 -17.46 6.39
C ARG A 32 0.16 -16.76 7.01
N ARG A 33 0.26 -16.26 8.25
CA ARG A 33 -0.81 -15.48 8.89
C ARG A 33 -1.04 -14.15 8.16
N VAL A 34 0.03 -13.40 7.88
CA VAL A 34 -0.05 -12.12 7.15
C VAL A 34 -0.65 -12.32 5.77
N TRP A 35 -0.27 -13.39 5.06
CA TRP A 35 -0.85 -13.72 3.76
C TRP A 35 -2.36 -14.00 3.85
N ASN A 36 -2.79 -14.81 4.82
CA ASN A 36 -4.20 -15.12 5.02
C ASN A 36 -5.02 -13.86 5.34
N GLU A 37 -4.51 -12.99 6.20
CA GLU A 37 -5.19 -11.73 6.53
C GLU A 37 -5.17 -10.75 5.35
N SER A 38 -4.08 -10.69 4.60
CA SER A 38 -3.99 -9.88 3.37
C SER A 38 -5.03 -10.32 2.34
N LYS A 39 -5.28 -11.63 2.19
CA LYS A 39 -6.28 -12.16 1.27
C LYS A 39 -7.71 -11.76 1.67
N LYS A 40 -8.01 -11.76 2.97
CA LYS A 40 -9.29 -11.26 3.49
C LYS A 40 -9.44 -9.76 3.25
N LEU A 41 -8.38 -8.98 3.50
CA LEU A 41 -8.38 -7.55 3.24
C LEU A 41 -8.64 -7.23 1.76
N TRP A 42 -8.00 -7.96 0.84
CA TRP A 42 -8.19 -7.81 -0.60
C TRP A 42 -9.64 -8.07 -1.06
N HIS A 43 -10.41 -8.88 -0.34
CA HIS A 43 -11.82 -9.11 -0.68
C HIS A 43 -12.67 -7.84 -0.54
N ILE A 44 -12.30 -6.96 0.40
CA ILE A 44 -13.02 -5.70 0.68
C ILE A 44 -12.32 -4.52 -0.03
N ALA A 45 -11.00 -4.47 0.06
CA ALA A 45 -10.19 -3.41 -0.53
C ALA A 45 -10.16 -3.50 -2.06
N GLY A 46 -10.22 -4.70 -2.64
CA GLY A 46 -10.17 -4.90 -4.09
C GLY A 46 -11.28 -4.13 -4.82
N PRO A 47 -12.57 -4.35 -4.48
CA PRO A 47 -13.68 -3.58 -5.06
C PRO A 47 -13.54 -2.07 -4.85
N ALA A 48 -13.09 -1.63 -3.67
CA ALA A 48 -12.93 -0.21 -3.36
C ALA A 48 -11.81 0.46 -4.17
N ILE A 49 -10.66 -0.22 -4.32
CA ILE A 49 -9.53 0.26 -5.12
C ILE A 49 -9.92 0.29 -6.60
N PHE A 50 -10.56 -0.76 -7.10
CA PHE A 50 -11.03 -0.82 -8.48
C PHE A 50 -12.01 0.32 -8.78
N ASN A 51 -12.97 0.56 -7.89
CA ASN A 51 -13.93 1.65 -8.06
C ASN A 51 -13.22 3.01 -8.12
N ARG A 52 -12.25 3.28 -7.23
CA ARG A 52 -11.46 4.51 -7.27
C ARG A 52 -10.70 4.66 -8.58
N VAL A 53 -9.96 3.63 -9.00
CA VAL A 53 -9.19 3.66 -10.24
C VAL A 53 -10.10 3.88 -11.44
N SER A 54 -11.23 3.17 -11.52
CA SER A 54 -12.21 3.32 -12.60
C SER A 54 -12.79 4.74 -12.64
N ASN A 55 -13.17 5.29 -11.48
CA ASN A 55 -13.76 6.62 -11.41
C ASN A 55 -12.75 7.71 -11.83
N TYR A 56 -11.52 7.65 -11.32
CA TYR A 56 -10.46 8.58 -11.75
C TYR A 56 -10.11 8.41 -13.23
N SER A 57 -10.07 7.18 -13.73
CA SER A 57 -9.80 6.92 -15.15
C SER A 57 -10.87 7.56 -16.04
N MET A 58 -12.16 7.42 -15.69
CA MET A 58 -13.25 8.04 -16.42
C MET A 58 -13.12 9.57 -16.47
N LEU A 59 -12.75 10.20 -15.34
CA LEU A 59 -12.53 11.64 -15.27
C LEU A 59 -11.36 12.07 -16.18
N VAL A 60 -10.24 11.36 -16.15
CA VAL A 60 -9.07 11.66 -16.99
C VAL A 60 -9.42 11.49 -18.47
N ILE A 61 -10.10 10.42 -18.85
CA ILE A 61 -10.54 10.18 -20.23
C ILE A 61 -11.42 11.34 -20.72
N THR A 62 -12.38 11.75 -19.90
CA THR A 62 -13.28 12.88 -20.22
C THR A 62 -12.49 14.17 -20.47
N GLN A 63 -11.49 14.46 -19.62
CA GLN A 63 -10.61 15.61 -19.79
C GLN A 63 -9.78 15.51 -21.08
N VAL A 64 -9.21 14.35 -21.39
CA VAL A 64 -8.43 14.16 -22.63
C VAL A 64 -9.28 14.40 -23.88
N PHE A 65 -10.52 13.91 -23.91
CA PHE A 65 -11.45 14.21 -25.01
C PHE A 65 -11.83 15.68 -25.08
N ALA A 66 -12.10 16.32 -23.94
CA ALA A 66 -12.39 17.74 -23.88
C ALA A 66 -11.21 18.58 -24.39
N GLY A 67 -9.97 18.26 -24.01
CA GLY A 67 -8.77 18.93 -24.52
C GLY A 67 -8.53 18.71 -26.01
N HIS A 68 -9.00 17.59 -26.58
CA HIS A 68 -8.97 17.38 -28.03
C HIS A 68 -10.02 18.23 -28.78
N LEU A 69 -11.13 18.58 -28.10
CA LEU A 69 -12.16 19.49 -28.63
C LEU A 69 -11.73 20.97 -28.51
N GLY A 70 -10.93 21.29 -27.50
CA GLY A 70 -10.33 22.61 -27.30
C GLY A 70 -10.05 22.93 -25.84
N ASP A 71 -9.22 23.96 -25.61
CA ASP A 71 -8.85 24.38 -24.25
C ASP A 71 -10.06 24.94 -23.46
N MET A 72 -11.05 25.50 -24.16
CA MET A 72 -12.27 26.06 -23.55
C MET A 72 -13.14 24.95 -22.97
N GLU A 73 -13.31 23.86 -23.71
CA GLU A 73 -14.09 22.69 -23.34
C GLU A 73 -13.44 21.95 -22.17
N LEU A 74 -12.10 21.84 -22.18
CA LEU A 74 -11.32 21.30 -21.08
C LEU A 74 -11.54 22.10 -19.79
N ALA A 75 -11.39 23.43 -19.85
CA ALA A 75 -11.60 24.32 -18.72
C ALA A 75 -13.03 24.25 -18.18
N ALA A 76 -14.04 24.28 -19.07
CA ALA A 76 -15.44 24.17 -18.69
C ALA A 76 -15.74 22.84 -17.98
N THR A 77 -15.21 21.73 -18.50
CA THR A 77 -15.40 20.40 -17.90
C THR A 77 -14.72 20.31 -16.54
N SER A 78 -13.52 20.88 -16.37
CA SER A 78 -12.83 20.93 -15.07
C SER A 78 -13.64 21.70 -14.02
N ILE A 79 -14.21 22.85 -14.38
CA ILE A 79 -15.05 23.64 -13.46
C ILE A 79 -16.32 22.86 -13.11
N ALA A 80 -16.99 22.25 -14.09
CA ALA A 80 -18.19 21.44 -13.86
C ALA A 80 -17.92 20.26 -12.94
N MET A 81 -16.80 19.54 -13.11
CA MET A 81 -16.41 18.45 -12.23
C MET A 81 -16.15 18.92 -10.80
N ASN A 82 -15.47 20.06 -10.63
CA ASN A 82 -15.21 20.61 -9.30
C ASN A 82 -16.52 21.05 -8.59
N LEU A 83 -17.49 21.57 -9.34
CA LEU A 83 -18.82 21.90 -8.81
C LEU A 83 -19.58 20.64 -8.38
N ILE A 84 -19.58 19.59 -9.20
CA ILE A 84 -20.25 18.31 -8.88
C ILE A 84 -19.66 17.72 -7.60
N LEU A 85 -18.34 17.67 -7.49
CA LEU A 85 -17.66 17.17 -6.28
C LEU A 85 -17.92 18.06 -5.06
N GLY A 86 -17.94 19.38 -5.25
CA GLY A 86 -18.26 20.33 -4.19
C GLY A 86 -19.69 20.18 -3.67
N LEU A 87 -20.66 19.93 -4.56
CA LEU A 87 -22.04 19.63 -4.20
C LEU A 87 -22.17 18.28 -3.50
N ASP A 88 -21.50 17.24 -4.00
CA ASP A 88 -21.52 15.91 -3.37
C ASP A 88 -21.05 15.97 -1.91
N LEU A 89 -19.92 16.66 -1.66
CA LEU A 89 -19.40 16.86 -0.30
C LEU A 89 -20.22 17.84 0.55
N GLY A 90 -20.88 18.80 -0.10
CA GLY A 90 -21.71 19.82 0.55
C GLY A 90 -23.08 19.29 0.98
N ILE A 91 -23.70 18.41 0.19
CA ILE A 91 -25.01 17.80 0.46
C ILE A 91 -24.88 16.60 1.42
N MET A 92 -23.73 15.92 1.42
CA MET A 92 -23.44 14.81 2.34
C MET A 92 -23.18 15.27 3.79
N LYS A 93 -23.21 16.58 4.08
CA LYS A 93 -23.13 17.12 5.45
C LYS A 93 -24.48 17.53 6.01
#